data_AF-I3RCA2-F1
#
_entry.id   AF-I3RCA2-F1
#
_cell.length_a   1.000
_cell.length_b   1.000
_cell.length_c   1.000
_cell.angle_alpha   90.00
_cell.angle_beta   90.00
_cell.angle_gamma   90.00
#
_symmetry.space_group_name_H-M   'P 1'
#
loop_
_entity.id
_entity.type
_entity.pdbx_description
1 polymer ?
#
loop_
_entity_poly.entity_id
_entity_poly.type
_entity_poly.pdbx_seq_one_letter_code
_entity_poly.pdbx_strand_id
1 'polypeptide(L)'
;MPSLLPSHRMVLQGRFGELVRLSVTASTLAVILAILAYPLYARVAPLYRFEIGVIFIVFLSLFLILSQRNKIGATVIFLLSGFLGYIAFGMPLRDPFYPLFTGLFALPLLVEAYLNPPKEVKVSDGELTVGFKRLLKFSALGTFFGALASLLPTLTAGQASLLGSKFTRDDRDYLTIIYSTNTAAYAFSLANLALTGKTRNGVMVAIGEVSVNELPFLYSLGLSAAMLVIVFAPRLAILMGKVAFKWYRQSILSIMVFLFVLGFVYNGLPGIFLMLSATFLGFLAPRWNVFRVTYMGVLMLPVLVESII
;
A
#
# COMPACT_ATOMS: atom_id res chain seq x y z
N MET A 1 -3.41 23.61 1.92
CA MET A 1 -2.61 22.59 1.22
C MET A 1 -3.42 21.31 1.23
N PRO A 2 -3.74 20.70 0.07
CA PRO A 2 -4.36 19.38 0.08
C PRO A 2 -3.49 18.44 0.91
N SER A 3 -4.13 17.60 1.70
CA SER A 3 -3.54 16.82 2.81
C SER A 3 -2.29 16.05 2.38
N LEU A 4 -1.12 16.67 2.53
CA LEU A 4 0.17 16.02 2.31
C LEU A 4 0.21 14.77 3.19
N LEU A 5 0.54 13.63 2.58
CA LEU A 5 0.72 12.37 3.31
C LEU A 5 1.73 12.60 4.45
N PRO A 6 1.54 11.97 5.62
CA PRO A 6 2.48 12.07 6.75
C PRO A 6 3.95 11.88 6.36
N SER A 7 4.24 10.97 5.43
CA SER A 7 5.59 10.77 4.87
C SER A 7 6.11 12.01 4.16
N HIS A 8 5.30 12.66 3.31
CA HIS A 8 5.68 13.90 2.61
C HIS A 8 5.93 15.03 3.61
N ARG A 9 5.09 15.16 4.65
CA ARG A 9 5.30 16.16 5.70
C ARG A 9 6.62 15.98 6.42
N MET A 10 6.99 14.75 6.77
CA MET A 10 8.29 14.46 7.40
C MET A 10 9.47 14.83 6.49
N VAL A 11 9.39 14.53 5.19
CA VAL A 11 10.45 14.90 4.24
C VAL A 11 10.59 16.41 4.12
N LEU A 12 9.48 17.14 4.00
CA LEU A 12 9.49 18.61 3.92
C LEU A 12 10.00 19.27 5.22
N GLN A 13 9.86 18.59 6.36
CA GLN A 13 10.43 19.02 7.65
C GLN A 13 11.94 18.69 7.78
N GLY A 14 12.59 18.15 6.75
CA GLY A 14 13.99 17.75 6.79
C GLY A 14 14.24 16.45 7.58
N ARG A 15 13.20 15.66 7.85
CA ARG A 15 13.26 14.43 8.65
C ARG A 15 13.34 13.17 7.78
N PHE A 16 14.04 13.27 6.66
CA PHE A 16 14.17 12.19 5.68
C PHE A 16 14.86 10.94 6.27
N GLY A 17 16.01 11.09 6.92
CA GLY A 17 16.73 9.96 7.54
C GLY A 17 15.92 9.24 8.61
N GLU A 18 15.21 10.00 9.46
CA GLU A 18 14.31 9.44 10.47
C GLU A 18 13.16 8.64 9.83
N LEU A 19 12.56 9.15 8.74
CA LEU A 19 11.49 8.45 8.02
C LEU A 19 11.96 7.08 7.49
N VAL A 20 13.17 7.02 6.92
CA VAL A 20 13.74 5.77 6.40
C VAL A 20 13.99 4.77 7.53
N ARG A 21 14.61 5.22 8.63
CA ARG A 21 14.85 4.35 9.80
C ARG A 21 13.54 3.87 10.41
N LEU A 22 12.54 4.74 10.54
CA LEU A 22 11.20 4.37 11.02
C LEU A 22 10.59 3.27 10.14
N SER A 23 10.63 3.45 8.82
CA SER A 23 10.10 2.45 7.87
C SER A 23 10.78 1.10 8.04
N VAL A 24 12.12 1.08 8.05
CA VAL A 24 12.87 -0.17 8.11
C VAL A 24 12.70 -0.87 9.46
N THR A 25 12.77 -0.13 10.58
CA THR A 25 12.58 -0.73 11.91
C THR A 25 11.14 -1.24 12.10
N ALA A 26 10.12 -0.48 11.66
CA ALA A 26 8.73 -0.91 11.73
C ALA A 26 8.43 -2.14 10.87
N SER A 27 9.02 -2.23 9.67
CA SER A 27 8.92 -3.41 8.80
C SER A 27 9.61 -4.63 9.41
N THR A 28 10.82 -4.47 9.97
CA THR A 28 11.53 -5.61 10.59
C THR A 28 10.80 -6.12 11.83
N LEU A 29 10.31 -5.23 12.69
CA LEU A 29 9.46 -5.63 13.82
C LEU A 29 8.21 -6.37 13.35
N ALA A 30 7.60 -5.94 12.24
CA ALA A 30 6.42 -6.60 11.71
C ALA A 30 6.67 -8.03 11.23
N VAL A 31 7.83 -8.31 10.61
CA VAL A 31 8.24 -9.68 10.25
C VAL A 31 8.39 -10.54 11.49
N ILE A 32 9.11 -10.05 12.51
CA ILE A 32 9.30 -10.77 13.78
C ILE A 32 7.95 -11.08 14.43
N LEU A 33 7.08 -10.07 14.55
CA LEU A 33 5.75 -10.22 15.13
C LEU A 33 4.86 -11.16 14.30
N ALA A 34 4.99 -11.16 12.97
CA ALA A 34 4.24 -12.08 12.11
C ALA A 34 4.67 -13.54 12.34
N ILE A 35 5.97 -13.80 12.47
CA ILE A 35 6.51 -15.14 12.80
C ILE A 35 6.00 -15.57 14.19
N LEU A 36 6.04 -14.68 15.19
CA LEU A 36 5.54 -14.99 16.53
C LEU A 36 4.02 -15.24 16.55
N ALA A 37 3.26 -14.53 15.72
CA ALA A 37 1.81 -14.67 15.60
C ALA A 37 1.39 -15.82 14.68
N TYR A 38 2.32 -16.44 13.94
CA TYR A 38 2.03 -17.52 12.99
C TYR A 38 1.21 -18.67 13.60
N PRO A 39 1.51 -19.21 14.80
CA PRO A 39 0.73 -20.33 15.37
C PRO A 39 -0.74 -19.97 15.60
N LEU A 40 -1.03 -18.71 15.93
CA LEU A 40 -2.41 -18.23 16.05
C LEU A 40 -3.03 -18.05 14.66
N TYR A 41 -2.29 -17.43 13.73
CA TYR A 41 -2.74 -17.23 12.36
C TYR A 41 -3.09 -18.56 11.67
N ALA A 42 -2.27 -19.60 11.85
CA ALA A 42 -2.48 -20.92 11.26
C ALA A 42 -3.77 -21.60 11.71
N ARG A 43 -4.29 -21.25 12.90
CA ARG A 43 -5.59 -21.73 13.38
C ARG A 43 -6.76 -20.93 12.81
N VAL A 44 -6.56 -19.64 12.52
CA VAL A 44 -7.61 -18.73 12.07
C VAL A 44 -7.76 -18.75 10.54
N ALA A 45 -6.65 -18.78 9.80
CA ALA A 45 -6.67 -18.66 8.34
C ALA A 45 -7.52 -19.71 7.62
N PRO A 46 -7.51 -21.01 8.01
CA PRO A 46 -8.37 -22.02 7.41
C PRO A 46 -9.88 -21.81 7.66
N LEU A 47 -10.25 -21.03 8.69
CA LEU A 47 -11.65 -20.74 9.02
C LEU A 47 -12.26 -19.65 8.13
N TYR A 48 -11.45 -18.95 7.33
CA TYR A 48 -11.94 -17.91 6.44
C TYR A 48 -12.88 -18.47 5.36
N ARG A 49 -14.06 -17.86 5.25
CA ARG A 49 -15.03 -18.14 4.19
C ARG A 49 -15.26 -16.93 3.30
N PHE A 50 -15.64 -17.17 2.06
CA PHE A 50 -15.81 -16.10 1.06
C PHE A 50 -16.90 -15.11 1.46
N GLU A 51 -17.99 -15.57 2.07
CA GLU A 51 -19.13 -14.76 2.51
C GLU A 51 -18.71 -13.73 3.56
N ILE A 52 -17.80 -14.11 4.47
CA ILE A 52 -17.21 -13.20 5.45
C ILE A 52 -16.45 -12.08 4.74
N GLY A 53 -15.74 -12.42 3.66
CA GLY A 53 -15.05 -11.45 2.81
C GLY A 53 -15.99 -10.44 2.17
N VAL A 54 -17.12 -10.90 1.60
CA VAL A 54 -18.12 -10.02 0.98
C VAL A 54 -18.72 -9.08 2.01
N ILE A 55 -19.15 -9.59 3.18
CA ILE A 55 -19.67 -8.77 4.29
C ILE A 55 -18.64 -7.71 4.70
N PHE A 56 -17.36 -8.11 4.79
CA PHE A 56 -16.29 -7.18 5.14
C PHE A 56 -16.06 -6.11 4.06
N ILE A 57 -16.14 -6.45 2.77
CA ILE A 57 -16.05 -5.46 1.68
C ILE A 57 -17.21 -4.46 1.78
N VAL A 58 -18.44 -4.90 2.06
CA VAL A 58 -19.57 -3.99 2.26
C VAL A 58 -19.31 -3.06 3.44
N PHE A 59 -18.91 -3.61 4.59
CA PHE A 59 -18.55 -2.82 5.77
C PHE A 59 -17.46 -1.79 5.46
N LEU A 60 -16.38 -2.22 4.80
CA LEU A 60 -15.24 -1.38 4.49
C LEU A 60 -15.60 -0.29 3.47
N SER A 61 -16.40 -0.61 2.46
CA SER A 61 -16.92 0.36 1.48
C SER A 61 -17.74 1.45 2.16
N LEU A 62 -18.68 1.07 3.03
CA LEU A 62 -19.47 2.00 3.82
C LEU A 62 -18.58 2.82 4.75
N PHE A 63 -17.64 2.19 5.46
CA PHE A 63 -16.71 2.88 6.34
C PHE A 63 -15.88 3.93 5.58
N LEU A 64 -15.35 3.59 4.41
CA LEU A 64 -14.53 4.48 3.59
C LEU A 64 -15.31 5.70 3.08
N ILE A 65 -16.60 5.53 2.75
CA ILE A 65 -17.48 6.61 2.30
C ILE A 65 -17.93 7.48 3.48
N LEU A 66 -18.45 6.85 4.55
CA LEU A 66 -19.02 7.54 5.71
C LEU A 66 -17.99 8.29 6.55
N SER A 67 -16.72 7.86 6.51
CA SER A 67 -15.61 8.54 7.19
C SER A 67 -15.16 9.83 6.48
N GLN A 68 -15.63 10.11 5.26
CA GLN A 68 -15.27 11.32 4.54
C GLN A 68 -16.15 12.50 4.96
N ARG A 69 -15.55 13.70 4.94
CA ARG A 69 -16.32 14.95 5.07
C ARG A 69 -17.28 15.12 3.89
N ASN A 70 -16.78 14.92 2.68
CA ASN A 70 -17.57 14.96 1.45
C ASN A 70 -18.07 13.57 1.06
N LYS A 71 -19.15 13.11 1.69
CA LYS A 71 -19.74 11.77 1.48
C LYS A 71 -20.26 11.57 0.06
N ILE A 72 -20.86 12.60 -0.54
CA ILE A 72 -21.38 12.54 -1.92
C ILE A 72 -20.21 12.36 -2.88
N GLY A 73 -19.18 13.21 -2.77
CA GLY A 73 -17.97 13.09 -3.57
C GLY A 73 -17.31 11.72 -3.40
N ALA A 74 -17.24 11.21 -2.17
CA ALA A 74 -16.71 9.88 -1.89
C ALA A 74 -17.52 8.77 -2.57
N THR A 75 -18.85 8.85 -2.52
CA THR A 75 -19.74 7.87 -3.17
C THR A 75 -19.54 7.89 -4.68
N VAL A 76 -19.52 9.08 -5.30
CA VAL A 76 -19.30 9.23 -6.75
C VAL A 76 -17.93 8.68 -7.15
N ILE A 77 -16.87 9.02 -6.41
CA ILE A 77 -15.50 8.51 -6.68
C ILE A 77 -15.43 7.00 -6.53
N PHE A 78 -16.07 6.45 -5.49
CA PHE A 78 -16.11 5.01 -5.25
C PHE A 78 -16.79 4.29 -6.42
N LEU A 79 -17.96 4.79 -6.86
CA LEU A 79 -18.70 4.21 -7.98
C LEU A 79 -17.97 4.36 -9.32
N LEU A 80 -17.41 5.53 -9.62
CA LEU A 80 -16.65 5.74 -10.86
C LEU A 80 -15.40 4.86 -10.92
N SER A 81 -14.66 4.74 -9.81
CA SER A 81 -13.50 3.85 -9.75
C SER A 81 -13.90 2.39 -9.83
N GLY A 82 -15.00 1.99 -9.19
CA GLY A 82 -15.55 0.65 -9.28
C GLY A 82 -16.00 0.28 -10.69
N PHE A 83 -16.69 1.18 -11.38
CA PHE A 83 -17.08 1.00 -12.78
C PHE A 83 -15.86 0.88 -13.70
N LEU A 84 -14.84 1.70 -13.49
CA LEU A 84 -13.58 1.59 -14.21
C LEU A 84 -12.91 0.22 -14.00
N GLY A 85 -12.92 -0.28 -12.75
CA GLY A 85 -12.41 -1.60 -12.41
C GLY A 85 -13.19 -2.72 -13.09
N TYR A 86 -14.52 -2.66 -13.05
CA TYR A 86 -15.41 -3.64 -13.68
C TYR A 86 -15.15 -3.75 -15.19
N ILE A 87 -15.03 -2.61 -15.89
CA ILE A 87 -14.67 -2.60 -17.31
C ILE A 87 -13.27 -3.18 -17.52
N ALA A 88 -12.28 -2.73 -16.73
CA ALA A 88 -10.89 -3.12 -16.91
C ALA A 88 -10.66 -4.63 -16.72
N PHE A 89 -11.36 -5.26 -15.78
CA PHE A 89 -11.27 -6.71 -15.54
C PHE A 89 -11.98 -7.54 -16.60
N GLY A 90 -12.92 -6.96 -17.36
CA GLY A 90 -13.52 -7.60 -18.54
C GLY A 90 -12.72 -7.44 -19.84
N MET A 91 -11.67 -6.60 -19.85
CA MET A 91 -10.83 -6.41 -21.04
C MET A 91 -9.76 -7.51 -21.16
N PRO A 92 -9.33 -7.88 -22.39
CA PRO A 92 -8.27 -8.86 -22.62
C PRO A 92 -6.88 -8.28 -22.33
N LEU A 93 -6.66 -7.83 -21.09
CA LEU A 93 -5.41 -7.28 -20.59
C LEU A 93 -4.62 -8.37 -19.85
N ARG A 94 -3.29 -8.38 -20.03
CA ARG A 94 -2.42 -9.34 -19.33
C ARG A 94 -2.33 -9.06 -17.84
N ASP A 95 -2.27 -7.77 -17.48
CA ASP A 95 -2.22 -7.30 -16.10
C ASP A 95 -3.01 -5.99 -15.96
N PRO A 96 -4.34 -6.04 -15.72
CA PRO A 96 -5.16 -4.84 -15.54
C PRO A 96 -4.81 -4.06 -14.27
N PHE A 97 -4.18 -4.68 -13.27
CA PHE A 97 -3.84 -4.01 -12.00
C PHE A 97 -2.78 -2.94 -12.19
N TYR A 98 -1.76 -3.21 -13.02
CA TYR A 98 -0.68 -2.26 -13.29
C TYR A 98 -1.17 -0.89 -13.79
N PRO A 99 -1.92 -0.77 -14.91
CA PRO A 99 -2.40 0.51 -15.42
C PRO A 99 -3.42 1.17 -14.47
N LEU A 100 -4.29 0.39 -13.82
CA LEU A 100 -5.27 0.94 -12.86
C LEU A 100 -4.59 1.60 -11.67
N PHE A 101 -3.69 0.89 -10.98
CA PHE A 101 -3.05 1.43 -9.78
C PHE A 101 -2.05 2.54 -10.11
N THR A 102 -1.33 2.41 -11.21
CA THR A 102 -0.43 3.45 -11.69
C THR A 102 -1.19 4.73 -12.02
N GLY A 103 -2.33 4.63 -12.70
CA GLY A 103 -3.17 5.78 -13.02
C GLY A 103 -3.92 6.35 -11.82
N LEU A 104 -4.55 5.53 -10.97
CA LEU A 104 -5.34 6.05 -9.84
C LEU A 104 -4.47 6.66 -8.73
N PHE A 105 -3.28 6.11 -8.49
CA PHE A 105 -2.46 6.46 -7.33
C PHE A 105 -1.12 7.13 -7.67
N ALA A 106 -0.36 6.61 -8.64
CA ALA A 106 1.01 7.07 -8.87
C ALA A 106 1.10 8.32 -9.75
N LEU A 107 0.56 8.27 -10.97
CA LEU A 107 0.69 9.36 -11.95
C LEU A 107 0.10 10.70 -11.47
N PRO A 108 -1.07 10.76 -10.83
CA PRO A 108 -1.62 12.03 -10.33
C PRO A 108 -0.69 12.68 -9.31
N LEU A 109 -0.07 11.89 -8.43
CA LEU A 109 0.89 12.38 -7.45
C LEU A 109 2.19 12.87 -8.11
N LEU A 110 2.69 12.13 -9.11
CA LEU A 110 3.89 12.53 -9.85
C LEU A 110 3.67 13.80 -10.66
N VAL A 111 2.52 13.96 -11.32
CA VAL A 111 2.16 15.18 -12.02
C VAL A 111 2.03 16.35 -11.05
N GLU A 112 1.34 16.17 -9.92
CA GLU A 112 1.22 17.20 -8.88
C GLU A 112 2.60 17.61 -8.32
N ALA A 113 3.47 16.64 -8.09
CA ALA A 113 4.84 16.84 -7.63
C ALA A 113 5.72 17.55 -8.67
N TYR A 114 5.55 17.25 -9.96
CA TYR A 114 6.28 17.90 -11.06
C TYR A 114 5.89 19.38 -11.21
N LEU A 115 4.58 19.64 -11.14
CA LEU A 115 4.02 20.99 -11.27
C LEU A 115 4.32 21.86 -10.04
N ASN A 116 4.35 21.26 -8.86
CA ASN A 116 4.56 21.95 -7.58
C ASN A 116 5.81 21.41 -6.86
N PRO A 117 7.03 21.64 -7.40
CA PRO A 117 8.24 21.20 -6.74
C PRO A 117 8.42 21.91 -5.39
N PRO A 118 8.92 21.22 -4.35
CA PRO A 118 9.22 21.85 -3.07
C PRO A 118 10.36 22.87 -3.25
N LYS A 119 10.30 23.99 -2.51
CA LYS A 119 11.30 25.07 -2.60
C LYS A 119 12.69 24.61 -2.17
N GLU A 120 12.77 23.88 -1.05
CA GLU A 120 14.02 23.30 -0.54
C GLU A 120 13.69 22.04 0.26
N VAL A 121 14.46 20.97 0.09
CA VAL A 121 14.34 19.74 0.88
C VAL A 121 15.72 19.36 1.39
N LYS A 122 15.86 19.31 2.72
CA LYS A 122 17.09 18.85 3.36
C LYS A 122 17.08 17.33 3.44
N VAL A 123 17.94 16.70 2.65
CA VAL A 123 18.19 15.25 2.70
C VAL A 123 19.41 15.00 3.59
N SER A 124 19.15 14.82 4.88
CA SER A 124 20.16 14.47 5.88
C SER A 124 19.85 13.13 6.53
N ASP A 125 20.88 12.52 7.11
CA ASP A 125 20.65 11.46 8.09
C ASP A 125 19.90 12.04 9.29
N GLY A 126 19.20 11.18 10.00
CA GLY A 126 18.40 11.53 11.16
C GLY A 126 18.15 10.31 12.00
N GLU A 127 18.26 10.46 13.31
CA GLU A 127 18.04 9.36 14.25
C GLU A 127 16.55 9.09 14.46
N LEU A 128 16.24 7.85 14.83
CA LEU A 128 14.89 7.46 15.19
C LEU A 128 14.56 8.00 16.58
N THR A 129 13.66 8.98 16.65
CA THR A 129 13.28 9.62 17.93
C THR A 129 12.15 8.88 18.68
N VAL A 130 11.57 7.84 18.07
CA VAL A 130 10.46 7.07 18.66
C VAL A 130 11.00 6.06 19.66
N GLY A 131 10.51 6.12 20.90
CA GLY A 131 10.84 5.12 21.92
C GLY A 131 10.36 3.70 21.55
N PHE A 132 11.15 2.68 21.87
CA PHE A 132 10.92 1.29 21.48
C PHE A 132 9.53 0.75 21.87
N LYS A 133 9.03 1.04 23.08
CA LYS A 133 7.69 0.61 23.52
C LYS A 133 6.57 1.14 22.62
N ARG A 134 6.69 2.40 22.19
CA ARG A 134 5.72 3.05 21.30
C ARG A 134 5.79 2.42 19.91
N LEU A 135 7.00 2.21 19.40
CA LEU A 135 7.23 1.54 18.13
C LEU A 135 6.64 0.12 18.12
N LEU A 136 6.96 -0.69 19.14
CA LEU A 136 6.44 -2.05 19.28
C LEU A 136 4.92 -2.09 19.34
N LYS A 137 4.29 -1.18 20.10
CA LYS A 137 2.82 -1.09 20.21
C LYS A 137 2.16 -0.87 18.85
N PHE A 138 2.63 0.13 18.10
CA PHE A 138 2.04 0.48 16.80
C PHE A 138 2.44 -0.50 15.70
N SER A 139 3.63 -1.11 15.78
CA SER A 139 4.01 -2.22 14.92
C SER A 139 3.14 -3.45 15.16
N ALA A 140 2.81 -3.80 16.40
CA ALA A 140 1.88 -4.89 16.70
C ALA A 140 0.47 -4.63 16.16
N LEU A 141 -0.03 -3.39 16.30
CA LEU A 141 -1.31 -3.00 15.70
C LEU A 141 -1.26 -3.08 14.17
N GLY A 142 -0.18 -2.62 13.54
CA GLY A 142 0.04 -2.77 12.10
C GLY A 142 0.13 -4.24 11.67
N THR A 143 0.85 -5.08 12.42
CA THR A 143 0.95 -6.52 12.15
C THR A 143 -0.42 -7.19 12.23
N PHE A 144 -1.25 -6.82 13.20
CA PHE A 144 -2.64 -7.30 13.28
C PHE A 144 -3.44 -6.90 12.03
N PHE A 145 -3.37 -5.65 11.59
CA PHE A 145 -4.01 -5.25 10.34
C PHE A 145 -3.42 -5.96 9.12
N GLY A 146 -2.13 -6.29 9.13
CA GLY A 146 -1.48 -7.08 8.08
C GLY A 146 -2.02 -8.50 7.99
N ALA A 147 -2.23 -9.16 9.14
CA ALA A 147 -2.90 -10.46 9.21
C ALA A 147 -4.34 -10.39 8.71
N LEU A 148 -5.07 -9.31 9.04
CA LEU A 148 -6.40 -9.09 8.49
C LEU A 148 -6.32 -8.88 6.97
N ALA A 149 -5.34 -8.13 6.46
CA ALA A 149 -5.18 -7.86 5.04
C ALA A 149 -4.79 -9.09 4.22
N SER A 150 -4.14 -10.08 4.81
CA SER A 150 -3.86 -11.36 4.16
C SER A 150 -5.07 -12.30 4.13
N LEU A 151 -6.12 -12.05 4.94
CA LEU A 151 -7.34 -12.85 4.95
C LEU A 151 -8.48 -12.18 4.17
N LEU A 152 -8.68 -10.89 4.44
CA LEU A 152 -9.81 -10.12 3.99
C LEU A 152 -9.51 -9.48 2.62
N PRO A 153 -10.38 -9.69 1.62
CA PRO A 153 -10.16 -9.17 0.28
C PRO A 153 -10.17 -7.64 0.29
N THR A 154 -9.40 -7.05 -0.62
CA THR A 154 -9.32 -5.60 -0.88
C THR A 154 -8.76 -4.73 0.26
N LEU A 155 -8.44 -5.31 1.43
CA LEU A 155 -7.89 -4.57 2.56
C LEU A 155 -6.42 -4.19 2.29
N THR A 156 -6.13 -2.89 2.23
CA THR A 156 -4.78 -2.36 1.99
C THR A 156 -4.18 -1.68 3.21
N ALA A 157 -2.86 -1.50 3.22
CA ALA A 157 -2.16 -0.74 4.27
C ALA A 157 -2.70 0.70 4.43
N GLY A 158 -3.17 1.32 3.35
CA GLY A 158 -3.82 2.63 3.38
C GLY A 158 -5.15 2.62 4.13
N GLN A 159 -5.96 1.57 3.96
CA GLN A 159 -7.23 1.42 4.68
C GLN A 159 -7.01 1.03 6.14
N ALA A 160 -6.07 0.12 6.38
CA ALA A 160 -5.65 -0.28 7.72
C ALA A 160 -5.15 0.91 8.56
N SER A 161 -4.37 1.81 7.96
CA SER A 161 -3.92 3.01 8.64
C SER A 161 -5.03 4.02 8.91
N LEU A 162 -6.04 4.11 8.06
CA LEU A 162 -7.25 4.90 8.36
C LEU A 162 -8.05 4.30 9.52
N LEU A 163 -8.20 2.98 9.59
CA LEU A 163 -8.80 2.30 10.75
C LEU A 163 -7.97 2.55 12.02
N GLY A 164 -6.64 2.46 11.89
CA GLY A 164 -5.68 2.70 12.97
C GLY A 164 -5.56 4.16 13.39
N SER A 165 -5.93 5.12 12.53
CA SER A 165 -5.68 6.54 12.74
C SER A 165 -6.32 7.10 14.02
N LYS A 166 -7.46 6.52 14.46
CA LYS A 166 -8.11 6.87 15.72
C LYS A 166 -7.25 6.59 16.96
N PHE A 167 -6.29 5.68 16.85
CA PHE A 167 -5.36 5.29 17.91
C PHE A 167 -4.02 6.01 17.84
N THR A 168 -3.76 6.78 16.77
CA THR A 168 -2.50 7.48 16.53
C THR A 168 -2.53 8.91 17.06
N ARG A 169 -1.39 9.41 17.53
CA ARG A 169 -1.26 10.80 18.01
C ARG A 169 -0.48 11.70 17.06
N ASP A 170 0.44 11.12 16.29
CA ASP A 170 1.27 11.85 15.34
C ASP A 170 1.54 11.06 14.05
N ASP A 171 2.25 11.71 13.12
CA ASP A 171 2.63 11.15 11.83
C ASP A 171 3.49 9.89 11.95
N ARG A 172 4.29 9.77 13.02
CA ARG A 172 5.19 8.62 13.22
C ARG A 172 4.39 7.37 13.60
N ASP A 173 3.40 7.50 14.48
CA ASP A 173 2.50 6.39 14.84
C ASP A 173 1.75 5.88 13.61
N TYR A 174 1.18 6.81 12.84
CA TYR A 174 0.45 6.50 11.62
C TYR A 174 1.33 5.78 10.59
N LEU A 175 2.54 6.28 10.36
CA LEU A 175 3.51 5.66 9.47
C LEU A 175 4.00 4.30 9.98
N THR A 176 4.18 4.14 11.29
CA THR A 176 4.53 2.84 11.89
C THR A 176 3.45 1.80 11.57
N ILE A 177 2.17 2.15 11.74
CA ILE A 177 1.05 1.26 11.38
C ILE A 177 1.10 0.92 9.89
N ILE A 178 1.30 1.90 9.00
CA ILE A 178 1.36 1.67 7.55
C ILE A 178 2.47 0.68 7.19
N TYR A 179 3.70 0.97 7.60
CA TYR A 179 4.87 0.18 7.21
C TYR A 179 4.79 -1.24 7.79
N SER A 180 4.40 -1.36 9.05
CA SER A 180 4.20 -2.67 9.68
C SER A 180 3.04 -3.44 9.03
N THR A 181 1.92 -2.80 8.69
CA THR A 181 0.80 -3.45 7.99
C THR A 181 1.23 -3.99 6.64
N ASN A 182 1.93 -3.17 5.84
CA ASN A 182 2.35 -3.57 4.50
C ASN A 182 3.28 -4.79 4.57
N THR A 183 4.30 -4.76 5.42
CA THR A 183 5.24 -5.89 5.55
C THR A 183 4.59 -7.13 6.15
N ALA A 184 3.76 -6.97 7.19
CA ALA A 184 3.04 -8.10 7.78
C ALA A 184 2.05 -8.73 6.79
N ALA A 185 1.38 -7.93 5.94
CA ALA A 185 0.48 -8.46 4.91
C ALA A 185 1.21 -9.41 3.97
N TYR A 186 2.44 -9.11 3.55
CA TYR A 186 3.24 -10.05 2.74
C TYR A 186 3.66 -11.28 3.55
N ALA A 187 4.13 -11.11 4.78
CA ALA A 187 4.54 -12.22 5.65
C ALA A 187 3.39 -13.20 5.92
N PHE A 188 2.18 -12.71 6.21
CA PHE A 188 1.01 -13.55 6.42
C PHE A 188 0.38 -14.04 5.12
N SER A 189 0.50 -13.31 4.00
CA SER A 189 0.05 -13.82 2.70
C SER A 189 0.87 -15.04 2.28
N LEU A 190 2.16 -15.09 2.63
CA LEU A 190 3.01 -16.26 2.41
C LEU A 190 2.53 -17.46 3.25
N ALA A 191 2.25 -17.26 4.54
CA ALA A 191 1.61 -18.30 5.36
C ALA A 191 0.24 -18.71 4.81
N ASN A 192 -0.58 -17.76 4.35
CA ASN A 192 -1.88 -18.05 3.79
C ASN A 192 -1.78 -18.92 2.53
N LEU A 193 -0.82 -18.62 1.67
CA LEU A 193 -0.56 -19.39 0.46
C LEU A 193 -0.20 -20.84 0.81
N ALA A 194 0.72 -21.03 1.77
CA ALA A 194 1.11 -22.36 2.21
C ALA A 194 0.01 -23.14 2.93
N LEU A 195 -0.87 -22.47 3.67
CA LEU A 195 -1.94 -23.10 4.44
C LEU A 195 -3.21 -23.37 3.64
N THR A 196 -3.53 -22.51 2.66
CA THR A 196 -4.84 -22.51 1.97
C THR A 196 -4.74 -22.65 0.46
N GLY A 197 -3.54 -22.56 -0.12
CA GLY A 197 -3.32 -22.49 -1.56
C GLY A 197 -3.80 -21.19 -2.22
N LYS A 198 -4.38 -20.26 -1.45
CA LYS A 198 -4.97 -19.03 -2.00
C LYS A 198 -3.97 -17.88 -2.02
N THR A 199 -3.77 -17.31 -3.20
CA THR A 199 -2.97 -16.09 -3.41
C THR A 199 -3.79 -14.86 -3.01
N ARG A 200 -3.12 -13.87 -2.42
CA ARG A 200 -3.76 -12.67 -1.85
C ARG A 200 -3.15 -11.35 -2.34
N ASN A 201 -2.00 -11.43 -2.98
CA ASN A 201 -1.34 -10.30 -3.64
C ASN A 201 -0.51 -10.82 -4.82
N GLY A 202 -0.11 -9.92 -5.72
CA GLY A 202 0.60 -10.27 -6.95
C GLY A 202 1.96 -10.94 -6.71
N VAL A 203 2.62 -10.68 -5.58
CA VAL A 203 3.88 -11.36 -5.23
C VAL A 203 3.63 -12.84 -4.95
N MET A 204 2.56 -13.19 -4.24
CA MET A 204 2.21 -14.60 -4.01
C MET A 204 1.82 -15.32 -5.31
N VAL A 205 1.21 -14.62 -6.27
CA VAL A 205 0.93 -15.16 -7.61
C VAL A 205 2.23 -15.50 -8.34
N ALA A 206 3.25 -14.65 -8.24
CA ALA A 206 4.55 -14.87 -8.87
C ALA A 206 5.39 -15.96 -8.18
N ILE A 207 5.25 -16.13 -6.85
CA ILE A 207 5.92 -17.20 -6.10
C ILE A 207 5.35 -18.58 -6.48
N GLY A 208 4.03 -18.68 -6.66
CA GLY A 208 3.36 -19.93 -7.00
C GLY A 208 3.07 -20.79 -5.77
N GLU A 209 3.25 -22.10 -5.89
CA GLU A 209 2.94 -23.05 -4.81
C GLU A 209 4.05 -23.07 -3.75
N VAL A 210 3.66 -23.05 -2.47
CA VAL A 210 4.58 -23.09 -1.32
C VAL A 210 4.06 -24.12 -0.33
N SER A 211 4.92 -25.00 0.15
CA SER A 211 4.55 -25.95 1.21
C SER A 211 4.74 -25.36 2.60
N VAL A 212 3.98 -25.85 3.59
CA VAL A 212 4.14 -25.44 5.00
C VAL A 212 5.56 -25.72 5.53
N ASN A 213 6.22 -26.75 5.00
CA ASN A 213 7.58 -27.14 5.36
C ASN A 213 8.64 -26.14 4.88
N GLU A 214 8.35 -25.36 3.84
CA GLU A 214 9.24 -24.31 3.33
C GLU A 214 9.13 -23.00 4.11
N LEU A 215 8.03 -22.79 4.85
CA LEU A 215 7.81 -21.53 5.58
C LEU A 215 8.95 -21.15 6.52
N PRO A 216 9.54 -22.05 7.34
CA PRO A 216 10.68 -21.70 8.20
C PRO A 216 11.87 -21.17 7.40
N PHE A 217 12.16 -21.75 6.24
CA PHE A 217 13.23 -21.32 5.35
C PHE A 217 12.92 -19.96 4.71
N LEU A 218 11.70 -19.76 4.22
CA LEU A 218 11.31 -18.50 3.60
C LEU A 218 11.24 -17.35 4.62
N TYR A 219 10.82 -17.62 5.85
CA TYR A 219 10.87 -16.63 6.93
C TYR A 219 12.30 -16.32 7.37
N SER A 220 13.20 -17.32 7.44
CA SER A 220 14.60 -17.06 7.76
C SER A 220 15.31 -16.25 6.65
N LEU A 221 14.97 -16.51 5.38
CA LEU A 221 15.41 -15.70 4.24
C LEU A 221 14.88 -14.26 4.36
N GLY A 222 13.59 -14.09 4.68
CA GLY A 222 12.99 -12.77 4.90
C GLY A 222 13.64 -11.99 6.06
N LEU A 223 13.96 -12.67 7.16
CA LEU A 223 14.71 -12.08 8.28
C LEU A 223 16.14 -11.69 7.87
N SER A 224 16.81 -12.55 7.11
CA SER A 224 18.16 -12.27 6.60
C SER A 224 18.17 -11.05 5.69
N ALA A 225 17.19 -10.94 4.79
CA ALA A 225 16.97 -9.75 3.97
C ALA A 225 16.69 -8.51 4.82
N ALA A 226 15.85 -8.63 5.86
CA ALA A 226 15.55 -7.51 6.76
C ALA A 226 16.80 -6.99 7.49
N MET A 227 17.72 -7.88 7.90
CA MET A 227 19.00 -7.49 8.52
C MET A 227 19.88 -6.71 7.56
N LEU A 228 19.98 -7.15 6.30
CA LEU A 228 20.69 -6.41 5.25
C LEU A 228 20.05 -5.03 5.02
N VAL A 229 18.73 -4.95 4.94
CA VAL A 229 17.99 -3.69 4.73
C VAL A 229 18.22 -2.72 5.89
N ILE A 230 18.23 -3.17 7.15
CA ILE A 230 18.55 -2.32 8.31
C ILE A 230 19.91 -1.62 8.16
N VAL A 231 20.92 -2.36 7.69
CA VAL A 231 22.30 -1.85 7.59
C VAL A 231 22.48 -0.93 6.38
N PHE A 232 21.95 -1.32 5.22
CA PHE A 232 22.26 -0.65 3.95
C PHE A 232 21.21 0.38 3.52
N ALA A 233 19.93 0.18 3.83
CA ALA A 233 18.86 1.02 3.29
C ALA A 233 18.94 2.50 3.72
N PRO A 234 19.28 2.86 4.97
CA PRO A 234 19.42 4.28 5.35
C PRO A 234 20.47 5.01 4.51
N ARG A 235 21.64 4.40 4.31
CA ARG A 235 22.74 4.98 3.52
C ARG A 235 22.35 5.13 2.05
N LEU A 236 21.78 4.07 1.46
CA LEU A 236 21.36 4.07 0.07
C LEU A 236 20.23 5.08 -0.17
N ALA A 237 19.23 5.14 0.72
CA ALA A 237 18.12 6.06 0.62
C ALA A 237 18.57 7.52 0.69
N ILE A 238 19.54 7.86 1.55
CA ILE A 238 20.09 9.23 1.61
C ILE A 238 20.82 9.57 0.31
N LEU A 239 21.63 8.66 -0.23
CA LEU A 239 22.33 8.85 -1.50
C LEU A 239 21.34 9.08 -2.65
N MET A 240 20.36 8.19 -2.80
CA MET A 240 19.31 8.28 -3.81
C MET A 240 18.47 9.55 -3.61
N GLY A 241 18.15 9.90 -2.36
CA GLY A 241 17.43 11.13 -2.03
C GLY A 241 18.18 12.38 -2.48
N LYS A 242 19.49 12.48 -2.20
CA LYS A 242 20.31 13.62 -2.65
C LYS A 242 20.32 13.76 -4.17
N VAL A 243 20.46 12.65 -4.90
CA VAL A 243 20.43 12.65 -6.37
C VAL A 243 19.04 13.05 -6.89
N ALA A 244 18.00 12.43 -6.33
CA ALA A 244 16.62 12.66 -6.74
C ALA A 244 16.20 14.12 -6.51
N PHE A 245 16.51 14.71 -5.35
CA PHE A 245 16.18 16.11 -5.06
C PHE A 245 17.09 17.12 -5.79
N LYS A 246 18.33 16.74 -6.14
CA LYS A 246 19.20 17.57 -7.01
C LYS A 246 18.63 17.69 -8.42
N TRP A 247 18.11 16.60 -8.97
CA TRP A 247 17.51 16.53 -10.31
C TRP A 247 16.01 16.25 -10.23
N TYR A 248 15.29 17.00 -9.40
CA TYR A 248 13.92 16.68 -8.99
C TYR A 248 12.94 16.51 -10.15
N ARG A 249 12.89 17.49 -11.07
CA ARG A 249 11.99 17.44 -12.23
C ARG A 249 12.35 16.31 -13.19
N GLN A 250 13.64 16.13 -13.46
CA GLN A 250 14.13 15.06 -14.34
C GLN A 250 13.82 13.68 -13.73
N SER A 251 14.03 13.51 -12.42
CA SER A 251 13.74 12.27 -11.70
C SER A 251 12.26 11.90 -11.79
N ILE A 252 11.36 12.87 -11.56
CA ILE A 252 9.92 12.64 -11.70
C ILE A 252 9.56 12.30 -13.15
N LEU A 253 10.08 13.03 -14.13
CA LEU A 253 9.82 12.76 -15.54
C LEU A 253 10.31 11.37 -15.94
N SER A 254 11.51 10.98 -15.52
CA SER A 254 12.07 9.65 -15.75
C SER A 254 11.20 8.54 -15.13
N ILE A 255 10.69 8.74 -13.91
CA ILE A 255 9.76 7.81 -13.27
C ILE A 255 8.46 7.72 -14.07
N MET A 256 7.89 8.85 -14.51
CA MET A 256 6.67 8.85 -15.33
C MET A 256 6.88 8.09 -16.64
N VAL A 257 7.95 8.40 -17.39
CA VAL A 257 8.28 7.70 -18.64
C VAL A 257 8.46 6.20 -18.39
N PHE A 258 9.18 5.82 -17.33
CA PHE A 258 9.37 4.43 -16.96
C PHE A 258 8.04 3.70 -16.70
N LEU A 259 7.11 4.34 -15.99
CA LEU A 259 5.77 3.79 -15.74
C LEU A 259 4.94 3.64 -17.03
N PHE A 260 5.03 4.59 -17.96
CA PHE A 260 4.39 4.46 -19.28
C PHE A 260 5.00 3.32 -20.12
N VAL A 261 6.33 3.18 -20.13
CA VAL A 261 7.01 2.09 -20.84
C VAL A 261 6.57 0.75 -20.28
N LEU A 262 6.55 0.58 -18.96
CA LEU A 262 6.07 -0.64 -18.33
C LEU A 262 4.58 -0.91 -18.62
N GLY A 263 3.73 0.13 -18.58
CA GLY A 263 2.32 0.00 -18.94
C GLY A 263 2.13 -0.55 -20.36
N PHE A 264 2.94 -0.08 -21.30
CA PHE A 264 2.94 -0.56 -22.68
C PHE A 264 3.51 -1.99 -22.79
N VAL A 265 4.59 -2.31 -22.07
CA VAL A 265 5.20 -3.65 -22.09
C VAL A 265 4.24 -4.70 -21.54
N TYR A 266 3.51 -4.41 -20.46
CA TYR A 266 2.60 -5.37 -19.86
C TYR A 266 1.30 -5.54 -20.66
N ASN A 267 0.74 -4.45 -21.18
CA ASN A 267 -0.66 -4.43 -21.66
C ASN A 267 -0.85 -3.79 -23.04
N GLY A 268 0.23 -3.40 -23.72
CA GLY A 268 0.18 -2.70 -25.01
C GLY A 268 -0.54 -1.35 -24.94
N LEU A 269 -1.06 -0.92 -26.09
CA LEU A 269 -1.82 0.33 -26.20
C LEU A 269 -3.08 0.37 -25.33
N PRO A 270 -3.90 -0.70 -25.23
CA PRO A 270 -5.08 -0.69 -24.35
C PRO A 270 -4.75 -0.38 -22.89
N GLY A 271 -3.63 -0.90 -22.38
CA GLY A 271 -3.14 -0.58 -21.04
C GLY A 271 -2.82 0.89 -20.83
N ILE A 272 -2.25 1.57 -21.84
CA ILE A 272 -1.97 3.00 -21.77
C ILE A 272 -3.25 3.82 -21.71
N PHE A 273 -4.25 3.50 -22.54
CA PHE A 273 -5.54 4.19 -22.50
C PHE A 273 -6.25 4.01 -21.16
N LEU A 274 -6.23 2.79 -20.61
CA LEU A 274 -6.76 2.51 -19.28
C LEU A 274 -6.01 3.31 -18.20
N MET A 275 -4.68 3.34 -18.27
CA MET A 275 -3.84 4.07 -17.32
C MET A 275 -4.11 5.58 -17.37
N LEU A 276 -4.29 6.16 -18.57
CA LEU A 276 -4.65 7.57 -18.73
C LEU A 276 -6.05 7.85 -18.16
N SER A 277 -7.03 6.98 -18.43
CA SER A 277 -8.39 7.09 -17.88
C SER A 277 -8.38 7.04 -16.35
N ALA A 278 -7.64 6.09 -15.79
CA ALA A 278 -7.37 5.99 -14.36
C ALA A 278 -6.68 7.24 -13.80
N THR A 279 -5.76 7.84 -14.55
CA THR A 279 -5.08 9.09 -14.17
C THR A 279 -6.02 10.28 -14.06
N PHE A 280 -6.92 10.45 -15.04
CA PHE A 280 -7.94 11.51 -14.99
C PHE A 280 -8.83 11.36 -13.76
N LEU A 281 -9.30 10.13 -13.49
CA LEU A 281 -10.08 9.84 -12.29
C LEU A 281 -9.26 10.08 -11.01
N GLY A 282 -7.97 9.71 -11.01
CA GLY A 282 -7.02 9.86 -9.90
C GLY A 282 -6.73 11.30 -9.46
N PHE A 283 -7.12 12.31 -10.24
CA PHE A 283 -7.06 13.71 -9.84
C PHE A 283 -8.31 14.21 -9.10
N LEU A 284 -9.44 13.49 -9.14
CA LEU A 284 -10.72 13.98 -8.61
C LEU A 284 -10.77 14.02 -7.07
N ALA A 285 -10.35 12.95 -6.38
CA ALA A 285 -10.47 12.83 -4.93
C ALA A 285 -9.75 13.96 -4.16
N PRO A 286 -8.48 14.29 -4.47
CA PRO A 286 -7.81 15.41 -3.80
C PRO A 286 -8.53 16.75 -4.04
N ARG A 287 -9.02 17.00 -5.26
CA ARG A 287 -9.76 18.23 -5.61
C ARG A 287 -11.08 18.35 -4.87
N TRP A 288 -11.73 17.23 -4.58
CA TRP A 288 -13.01 17.17 -3.87
C TRP A 288 -12.86 16.99 -2.35
N ASN A 289 -11.64 17.10 -1.81
CA ASN A 289 -11.31 16.87 -0.40
C ASN A 289 -11.77 15.48 0.11
N VAL A 290 -11.59 14.46 -0.73
CA VAL A 290 -11.84 13.05 -0.42
C VAL A 290 -10.49 12.32 -0.37
N PHE A 291 -10.34 11.39 0.59
CA PHE A 291 -9.12 10.57 0.64
C PHE A 291 -9.01 9.63 -0.57
N ARG A 292 -7.80 9.54 -1.15
CA ARG A 292 -7.51 8.67 -2.31
C ARG A 292 -7.84 7.20 -2.08
N VAL A 293 -7.89 6.75 -0.83
CA VAL A 293 -8.28 5.38 -0.47
C VAL A 293 -9.64 4.96 -1.06
N THR A 294 -10.54 5.93 -1.31
CA THR A 294 -11.87 5.70 -1.87
C THR A 294 -11.82 5.15 -3.30
N TYR A 295 -10.70 5.35 -4.03
CA TYR A 295 -10.47 4.72 -5.33
C TYR A 295 -10.34 3.19 -5.26
N MET A 296 -10.21 2.60 -4.06
CA MET A 296 -10.28 1.15 -3.88
C MET A 296 -11.64 0.55 -4.24
N GLY A 297 -12.65 1.39 -4.51
CA GLY A 297 -13.86 1.00 -5.24
C GLY A 297 -13.54 0.21 -6.52
N VAL A 298 -12.41 0.50 -7.18
CA VAL A 298 -11.89 -0.24 -8.34
C VAL A 298 -11.76 -1.75 -8.13
N LEU A 299 -11.52 -2.21 -6.90
CA LEU A 299 -11.49 -3.64 -6.56
C LEU A 299 -12.77 -4.08 -5.85
N MET A 300 -13.29 -3.23 -4.96
CA MET A 300 -14.42 -3.58 -4.11
C MET A 300 -15.72 -3.75 -4.90
N LEU A 301 -16.02 -2.83 -5.82
CA LEU A 301 -17.28 -2.86 -6.56
C LEU A 301 -17.37 -4.07 -7.51
N PRO A 302 -16.33 -4.40 -8.32
CA PRO A 302 -16.39 -5.60 -9.15
C PRO A 302 -16.63 -6.88 -8.34
N VAL A 303 -15.92 -7.04 -7.21
CA VAL A 303 -16.10 -8.21 -6.34
C VAL A 303 -17.51 -8.26 -5.75
N LEU A 304 -18.11 -7.13 -5.37
CA LEU A 304 -19.49 -7.08 -4.89
C LEU A 304 -20.48 -7.46 -6.00
N VAL A 305 -20.29 -6.97 -7.22
CA VAL A 305 -21.17 -7.27 -8.36
C VAL A 305 -21.07 -8.75 -8.74
N GLU A 306 -19.87 -9.28 -8.91
CA GLU A 306 -19.63 -10.70 -9.21
C GLU A 306 -20.08 -11.65 -8.10
N SER A 307 -20.20 -11.17 -6.85
CA SER A 307 -20.73 -12.00 -5.76
C SER A 307 -22.26 -12.15 -5.78
N ILE A 308 -22.96 -11.30 -6.55
CA ILE A 308 -24.43 -11.24 -6.62
C ILE A 308 -24.96 -11.89 -7.91
N ILE A 309 -24.23 -11.74 -9.02
CA ILE A 309 -24.58 -12.26 -10.36
C ILE A 309 -24.08 -13.71 -10.50
#